data_AF-A0A510TDJ0-F1
#
_entry.id   AF-A0A510TDJ0-F1
#
_cell.length_a   1.000
_cell.length_b   1.000
_cell.length_c   1.000
_cell.angle_alpha   90.00
_cell.angle_beta   90.00
_cell.angle_gamma   90.00
#
_symmetry.space_group_name_H-M   'P 1'
#
loop_
_entity.id
_entity.type
_entity.pdbx_description
1 polymer ?
#
loop_
_entity_poly.entity_id
_entity_poly.type
_entity_poly.pdbx_seq_one_letter_code
_entity_poly.pdbx_strand_id
1 'polypeptide(L)'
;MHEVTRRTPGFHSWQDPHWLVHCQDAAAFVGEVGYAGLAAHPEALDQLRADMRMESWHDENQLEHFLNHLGEGATAMLFRCTACGAHLAYADAS
;
A
#
# COMPACT_ATOMS: atom_id res chain seq x y z
N MET A 1 -5.84 15.02 -46.37
CA MET A 1 -5.48 15.90 -45.24
C MET A 1 -6.28 15.43 -44.03
N HIS A 2 -5.56 14.88 -43.04
CA HIS A 2 -5.95 14.60 -41.65
C HIS A 2 -7.15 13.70 -41.35
N GLU A 3 -6.87 12.46 -40.88
CA GLU A 3 -7.37 12.02 -39.57
C GLU A 3 -6.59 10.77 -39.11
N VAL A 4 -5.56 10.99 -38.27
CA VAL A 4 -4.89 9.91 -37.52
C VAL A 4 -5.79 9.57 -36.34
N THR A 5 -6.69 8.61 -36.55
CA THR A 5 -7.57 8.07 -35.52
C THR A 5 -6.82 7.07 -34.65
N ARG A 6 -6.56 7.49 -33.42
CA ARG A 6 -6.54 6.68 -32.19
C ARG A 6 -5.83 5.32 -32.25
N ARG A 7 -4.50 5.33 -32.12
CA ARG A 7 -3.76 4.23 -31.47
C ARG A 7 -2.56 4.80 -30.73
N THR A 8 -2.81 5.54 -29.67
CA THR A 8 -1.90 5.44 -28.54
C THR A 8 -2.32 4.13 -27.85
N PRO A 9 -1.52 3.06 -27.84
CA PRO A 9 -1.78 1.97 -26.91
C PRO A 9 -1.92 2.62 -25.54
N GLY A 10 -3.04 2.37 -24.85
CA GLY A 10 -3.23 2.86 -23.51
C GLY A 10 -1.99 2.47 -22.71
N PHE A 11 -1.15 3.44 -22.37
CA PHE A 11 -0.19 3.24 -21.31
C PHE A 11 -1.06 2.91 -20.11
N HIS A 12 -0.98 1.68 -19.62
CA HIS A 12 -1.36 1.36 -18.24
C HIS A 12 -0.36 2.08 -17.32
N SER A 13 -0.37 3.41 -17.31
CA SER A 13 0.12 4.19 -16.18
C SER A 13 -1.04 4.31 -15.21
N TRP A 14 -1.47 3.17 -14.67
CA TRP A 14 -2.63 3.05 -13.78
C TRP A 14 -2.26 2.17 -12.59
N GLN A 15 -1.14 2.47 -11.93
CA GLN A 15 -1.09 2.22 -10.49
C GLN A 15 -2.06 3.23 -9.91
N ASP A 16 -3.30 2.79 -9.66
CA ASP A 16 -4.29 3.59 -8.96
C ASP A 16 -3.62 4.03 -7.66
N PRO A 17 -3.45 5.35 -7.42
CA PRO A 17 -2.72 5.77 -6.25
C PRO A 17 -3.59 5.43 -5.04
N HIS A 18 -3.24 4.36 -4.33
CA HIS A 18 -3.94 3.94 -3.14
C HIS A 18 -3.62 4.93 -2.01
N TRP A 19 -4.44 5.99 -1.92
CA TRP A 19 -4.32 6.98 -0.85
C TRP A 19 -5.06 6.48 0.38
N LEU A 20 -4.30 6.16 1.43
CA LEU A 20 -4.89 5.85 2.73
C LEU A 20 -5.50 7.12 3.34
N VAL A 21 -6.72 7.02 3.84
CA VAL A 21 -7.43 8.11 4.51
C VAL A 21 -7.50 7.80 6.00
N HIS A 22 -7.15 8.77 6.84
CA HIS A 22 -7.24 8.67 8.28
C HIS A 22 -7.66 10.01 8.89
N CYS A 23 -8.49 10.00 9.93
CA CYS A 23 -9.10 11.22 10.49
C CYS A 23 -9.84 12.08 9.44
N GLN A 24 -10.45 11.46 8.43
CA GLN A 24 -11.16 12.13 7.33
C GLN A 24 -10.27 12.97 6.40
N ASP A 25 -8.95 12.79 6.46
CA ASP A 25 -7.97 13.46 5.59
C ASP A 25 -7.01 12.44 4.96
N ALA A 26 -6.40 12.82 3.83
CA ALA A 26 -5.42 11.98 3.16
C ALA A 26 -4.16 11.85 4.03
N ALA A 27 -3.71 10.61 4.27
CA ALA A 27 -2.46 10.39 4.96
C ALA A 27 -1.28 10.81 4.05
N ALA A 28 -0.29 11.48 4.62
CA ALA A 28 0.89 11.90 3.90
C ALA A 28 1.79 10.69 3.64
N PHE A 29 2.20 10.49 2.39
CA PHE A 29 3.17 9.46 2.04
C PHE A 29 4.52 9.76 2.71
N VAL A 30 5.06 8.78 3.43
CA VAL A 30 6.36 8.85 4.09
C VAL A 30 7.44 8.23 3.22
N GLY A 31 7.16 7.06 2.65
CA GLY A 31 8.12 6.32 1.85
C GLY A 31 7.78 4.83 1.74
N GLU A 32 8.57 4.15 0.93
CA GLU A 32 8.58 2.69 0.85
C GLU A 32 9.32 2.08 2.04
N VAL A 33 8.78 1.02 2.63
CA VAL A 33 9.31 0.31 3.78
C VAL A 33 9.26 -1.20 3.58
N GLY A 34 10.33 -1.87 3.99
CA GLY A 34 10.32 -3.33 4.17
C GLY A 34 9.76 -3.72 5.53
N TYR A 35 9.74 -5.03 5.82
CA TYR A 35 9.21 -5.57 7.07
C TYR A 35 9.81 -4.92 8.30
N ALA A 36 11.14 -4.75 8.35
CA ALA A 36 11.84 -4.18 9.49
C ALA A 36 11.42 -2.73 9.78
N GLY A 37 11.18 -1.93 8.73
CA GLY A 37 10.69 -0.56 8.86
C GLY A 37 9.24 -0.53 9.33
N LEU A 38 8.42 -1.45 8.83
CA LEU A 38 7.03 -1.57 9.25
C LEU A 38 6.90 -2.10 10.69
N ALA A 39 7.75 -3.03 11.11
CA ALA A 39 7.80 -3.56 12.47
C ALA A 39 8.17 -2.50 13.52
N ALA A 40 8.84 -1.42 13.12
CA ALA A 40 9.07 -0.25 13.98
C ALA A 40 7.78 0.57 14.23
N HIS A 41 6.74 0.34 13.43
CA HIS A 41 5.43 1.00 13.51
C HIS A 41 4.32 -0.05 13.71
N PRO A 42 4.16 -0.59 14.94
CA PRO A 42 3.22 -1.69 15.20
C PRO A 42 1.75 -1.30 14.89
N GLU A 43 1.39 -0.03 15.03
CA GLU A 43 0.07 0.50 14.64
C GLU A 43 -0.20 0.37 13.14
N ALA A 44 0.79 0.65 12.31
CA ALA A 44 0.67 0.56 10.85
C ALA A 44 0.64 -0.90 10.40
N LEU A 45 1.41 -1.77 11.07
CA LEU A 45 1.45 -3.20 10.83
C LEU A 45 0.11 -3.87 11.19
N ASP A 46 -0.47 -3.54 12.34
CA ASP A 46 -1.76 -4.07 12.77
C ASP A 46 -2.90 -3.64 11.83
N GLN A 47 -2.90 -2.36 11.43
CA GLN A 47 -3.83 -1.85 10.43
C GLN A 47 -3.70 -2.62 9.11
N LEU A 48 -2.48 -2.74 8.57
CA LEU A 48 -2.24 -3.48 7.32
C LEU A 48 -2.75 -4.92 7.42
N ARG A 49 -2.50 -5.62 8.53
CA ARG A 49 -3.03 -6.98 8.75
C ARG A 49 -4.55 -7.01 8.76
N ALA A 50 -5.20 -6.02 9.38
CA ALA A 50 -6.65 -5.93 9.41
C ALA A 50 -7.23 -5.70 8.01
N ASP A 51 -6.60 -4.83 7.21
CA ASP A 51 -7.02 -4.53 5.84
C ASP A 51 -6.87 -5.74 4.92
N MET A 52 -5.71 -6.41 4.94
CA MET A 52 -5.49 -7.62 4.15
C MET A 52 -6.46 -8.74 4.51
N ARG A 53 -6.82 -8.89 5.81
CA ARG A 53 -7.86 -9.82 6.26
C ARG A 53 -9.24 -9.48 5.67
N MET A 54 -9.56 -8.20 5.46
CA MET A 54 -10.79 -7.79 4.78
C MET A 54 -10.76 -8.07 3.27
N GLU A 55 -9.57 -8.03 2.65
CA GLU A 55 -9.35 -8.32 1.23
C GLU A 55 -9.27 -9.83 0.89
N SER A 56 -9.75 -10.69 1.80
CA SER A 56 -9.80 -12.16 1.65
C SER A 56 -8.51 -12.92 2.01
N TRP A 57 -7.49 -12.27 2.57
CA TRP A 57 -6.33 -12.96 3.17
C TRP A 57 -6.69 -13.50 4.55
N HIS A 58 -7.43 -14.60 4.57
CA HIS A 58 -7.85 -15.27 5.80
C HIS A 58 -6.77 -16.21 6.37
N ASP A 59 -5.76 -16.55 5.57
CA ASP A 59 -4.67 -17.42 6.01
C ASP A 59 -3.55 -16.59 6.67
N GLU A 60 -3.47 -16.66 7.99
CA GLU A 60 -2.50 -15.90 8.79
C GLU A 60 -1.05 -16.30 8.46
N ASN A 61 -0.79 -17.56 8.10
CA ASN A 61 0.55 -17.98 7.72
C ASN A 61 0.96 -17.36 6.39
N GLN A 62 0.07 -17.32 5.39
CA GLN A 62 0.36 -16.64 4.11
C GLN A 62 0.58 -15.14 4.31
N LEU A 63 -0.24 -14.51 5.15
CA LEU A 63 -0.10 -13.09 5.50
C LEU A 63 1.26 -12.81 6.14
N GLU A 64 1.63 -13.52 7.20
CA GLU A 64 2.92 -13.33 7.86
C GLU A 64 4.09 -13.67 6.93
N HIS A 65 3.96 -14.67 6.06
CA HIS A 65 4.98 -14.99 5.08
C HIS A 65 5.18 -13.84 4.09
N PHE A 66 4.09 -13.26 3.57
CA PHE A 66 4.13 -12.10 2.69
C PHE A 66 4.76 -10.90 3.39
N LEU A 67 4.34 -10.60 4.63
CA LEU A 67 4.88 -9.48 5.40
C LEU A 67 6.38 -9.64 5.62
N ASN A 68 6.87 -10.84 5.94
CA ASN A 68 8.30 -11.09 6.10
C ASN A 68 9.10 -10.94 4.79
N HIS A 69 8.46 -11.10 3.63
CA HIS A 69 9.08 -10.89 2.32
C HIS A 69 9.04 -9.43 1.84
N LEU A 70 8.48 -8.51 2.64
CA LEU A 70 8.52 -7.07 2.34
C LEU A 70 9.96 -6.55 2.40
N GLY A 71 10.46 -6.07 1.27
CA GLY A 71 11.83 -5.61 1.04
C GLY A 71 12.67 -6.54 0.16
N GLU A 72 12.20 -7.76 -0.13
CA GLU A 72 12.94 -8.75 -0.95
C GLU A 72 12.23 -9.10 -2.28
N GLY A 73 11.02 -8.60 -2.49
CA GLY A 73 10.23 -8.84 -3.71
C GLY A 73 8.85 -8.17 -3.72
N ALA A 74 8.34 -7.81 -2.55
CA ALA A 74 7.20 -6.91 -2.36
C ALA A 74 7.63 -5.71 -1.50
N THR A 75 6.97 -4.57 -1.62
CA THR A 75 7.28 -3.36 -0.85
C THR A 75 6.02 -2.80 -0.23
N ALA A 76 6.06 -2.44 1.06
CA ALA A 76 4.97 -1.73 1.70
C ALA A 76 5.20 -0.22 1.60
N MET A 77 4.13 0.53 1.53
CA MET A 77 4.13 1.99 1.54
C MET A 77 3.69 2.46 2.92
N LEU A 78 4.51 3.29 3.55
CA LEU A 78 4.20 3.92 4.84
C LEU A 78 3.61 5.30 4.61
N PHE A 79 2.53 5.58 5.33
CA PHE A 79 1.84 6.85 5.37
C PHE A 79 1.75 7.34 6.80
N ARG A 80 1.61 8.65 6.98
CA ARG A 80 1.42 9.29 8.26
C ARG A 80 0.23 10.24 8.20
N CYS A 81 -0.73 10.05 9.09
CA CYS A 81 -1.85 10.96 9.24
C CYS A 81 -1.34 12.37 9.60
N THR A 82 -1.77 13.36 8.83
CA THR A 82 -1.44 14.77 9.01
C THR A 82 -2.14 15.39 10.22
N ALA A 83 -3.26 14.81 10.66
CA ALA A 83 -4.05 15.31 11.77
C ALA A 83 -3.58 14.79 13.15
N CYS A 84 -3.35 13.48 13.29
CA CYS A 84 -2.99 12.86 14.57
C CYS A 84 -1.57 12.30 14.64
N GLY A 85 -0.86 12.20 13.52
CA GLY A 85 0.50 11.62 13.46
C GLY A 85 0.57 10.10 13.45
N ALA A 86 -0.58 9.40 13.44
CA ALA A 86 -0.62 7.94 13.36
C ALA A 86 -0.04 7.44 12.03
N HIS A 87 0.63 6.30 12.06
CA HIS A 87 1.21 5.65 10.89
C HIS A 87 0.26 4.62 10.33
N LEU A 88 0.16 4.58 9.00
CA LEU A 88 -0.63 3.61 8.26
C LEU A 88 0.27 2.94 7.23
N ALA A 89 0.01 1.68 6.91
CA ALA A 89 0.73 1.01 5.85
C ALA A 89 -0.24 0.38 4.86
N TYR A 90 0.22 0.29 3.62
CA TYR A 90 -0.44 -0.40 2.53
C TYR A 90 0.60 -1.24 1.81
N ALA A 91 0.27 -2.48 1.48
CA ALA A 91 1.13 -3.35 0.69
C ALA A 91 0.26 -4.02 -0.36
N ASP A 92 0.64 -3.87 -1.62
CA ASP A 92 -0.03 -4.56 -2.70
C ASP A 92 0.53 -5.98 -2.82
N ALA A 93 -0.37 -6.96 -2.85
CA ALA A 93 -0.07 -8.36 -3.05
C ALA A 93 -0.69 -8.83 -4.38
N SER A 94 -0.28 -8.21 -5.49
CA SER A 94 -0.63 -8.65 -6.86
C SER A 94 -0.01 -9.99 -7.23
#